data_AF-M4YUP4-F1
#
_entry.id   AF-M4YUP4-F1
#
_cell.length_a   1.000
_cell.length_b   1.000
_cell.length_c   1.000
_cell.angle_alpha   90.00
_cell.angle_beta   90.00
_cell.angle_gamma   90.00
#
_symmetry.space_group_name_H-M   'P 1'
#
loop_
_entity.id
_entity.type
_entity.pdbx_description
1 polymer ?
#
loop_
_entity_poly.entity_id
_entity_poly.type
_entity_poly.pdbx_seq_one_letter_code
_entity_poly.pdbx_strand_id
1 'polypeptide(L)'
;MRESLIKFIGDSYGAAGEPVVRSDPDSLVFKAPNGRWFGFIRTRNGRSGTVDVIDLQGCKNAIELFRGIEGVHASNRMMKDDWISIDLDGSVGFNMVCEAVDIAYGAIGQKTSYSTTAGDTKARLSYLAKRIREQNSFKGRVYGDSSLDGSVPAEPEDVPERIREMRNLFTRDDYHMLSEPVIFYRMARFMEDYEDDCPFEGSFSQPFQTYRMMGNAQIRGYFTWRTGVRKGVLEETYPSYAYTYVCELINGIGWKDPEEGFGMLKGFLDDYAKIDVALFPYDYIWLSDFAACYNIESPDINRTGSEEAYLCLSDLKNCPPEKLMSLAPLISSYRIESMKVNALYPEDTQEVFVRALRNADAAFREDGGKGLCDMMFRKNVNSYYRMFPTAVFYDAGKRDDYVYSVPGVADYRCSGSVWIKVTHSKHPSCNKFLGEVARCTDLHLRERLGIKPALKPRENDAVEDFVRTAADEWFEEKRIRSIPKVEVDTSRLVDIRRDAETTMEKIMTSEERAQEPVPEEELREVPADTPLTPDEYEFVRRLLYGGAWDEVLKSKRMMLSVVVDSINGKLFDEFGDSVLTEESGRPEIVGDYVEELKVIVRP
;
A
#
# COMPACT_ATOMS: atom_id res chain seq x y z
N MET A 1 -1.81 27.57 30.89
CA MET A 1 -1.99 27.17 29.47
C MET A 1 -0.71 27.36 28.66
N ARG A 2 -0.11 28.56 28.69
CA ARG A 2 1.14 28.88 27.98
C ARG A 2 2.30 27.88 28.16
N GLU A 3 2.76 27.63 29.39
CA GLU A 3 3.88 26.70 29.64
C GLU A 3 3.60 25.28 29.16
N SER A 4 2.36 24.81 29.37
CA SER A 4 1.89 23.52 28.87
C SER A 4 1.93 23.45 27.34
N LEU A 5 1.60 24.56 26.67
CA LEU A 5 1.62 24.65 25.21
C LEU A 5 3.05 24.71 24.66
N ILE A 6 3.95 25.47 25.30
CA ILE A 6 5.38 25.51 24.94
C ILE A 6 5.99 24.12 25.06
N LYS A 7 5.75 23.44 26.17
CA LYS A 7 6.19 22.06 26.39
C LYS A 7 5.60 21.12 25.32
N PHE A 8 4.31 21.20 25.04
CA PHE A 8 3.66 20.42 23.99
C PHE A 8 4.31 20.63 22.62
N ILE A 9 4.61 21.88 22.23
CA ILE A 9 5.23 22.19 20.94
C ILE A 9 6.66 21.64 20.87
N GLY A 10 7.43 21.78 21.96
CA GLY A 10 8.78 21.24 22.07
C GLY A 10 8.79 19.71 21.96
N ASP A 11 7.94 19.03 22.74
CA ASP A 11 7.85 17.57 22.78
C ASP A 11 7.31 16.98 21.46
N SER A 12 6.33 17.64 20.83
CA SER A 12 5.62 17.10 19.66
C SER A 12 6.33 17.36 18.33
N TYR A 13 7.01 18.51 18.18
CA TYR A 13 7.59 18.92 16.89
C TYR A 13 9.11 19.13 16.95
N GLY A 14 9.74 18.94 18.11
CA GLY A 14 11.15 19.25 18.31
C GLY A 14 11.48 20.73 18.11
N ALA A 15 10.46 21.60 18.17
CA ALA A 15 10.58 23.03 17.93
C ALA A 15 10.75 23.75 19.26
N ALA A 16 11.98 24.11 19.61
CA ALA A 16 12.24 24.98 20.74
C ALA A 16 11.70 26.39 20.45
N GLY A 17 11.03 26.99 21.43
CA GLY A 17 10.62 28.39 21.33
C GLY A 17 11.84 29.30 21.29
N GLU A 18 12.02 30.03 20.20
CA GLU A 18 13.10 31.00 20.05
C GLU A 18 12.62 32.41 20.41
N PRO A 19 13.35 33.19 21.22
CA PRO A 19 12.98 34.57 21.51
C PRO A 19 13.15 35.45 20.26
N VAL A 20 12.15 36.28 19.96
CA VAL A 20 12.12 37.07 18.70
C VAL A 20 12.87 38.40 18.82
N VAL A 21 12.82 39.07 19.97
CA VAL A 21 13.45 40.39 20.17
C VAL A 21 14.03 40.50 21.59
N ARG A 22 15.21 41.12 21.74
CA ARG A 22 15.82 41.38 23.06
C ARG A 22 14.97 42.25 24.01
N SER A 23 14.03 43.02 23.47
CA SER A 23 13.17 43.94 24.24
C SER A 23 11.85 43.32 24.70
N ASP A 24 11.53 42.09 24.28
CA ASP A 24 10.33 41.36 24.69
C ASP A 24 10.70 39.87 24.91
N PRO A 25 11.37 39.56 26.04
CA PRO A 25 11.92 38.24 26.31
C PRO A 25 10.85 37.15 26.46
N ASP A 26 9.59 37.56 26.67
CA ASP A 26 8.46 36.65 26.81
C ASP A 26 7.81 36.30 25.46
N SER A 27 8.23 36.89 24.34
CA SER A 27 7.71 36.51 23.03
C SER A 27 8.52 35.37 22.40
N LEU A 28 7.87 34.24 22.12
CA LEU A 28 8.50 33.02 21.58
C LEU A 28 7.97 32.69 20.18
N VAL A 29 8.87 32.43 19.24
CA VAL A 29 8.53 31.92 17.91
C VAL A 29 8.89 30.44 17.77
N PHE A 30 8.03 29.71 17.07
CA PHE A 30 8.23 28.31 16.74
C PHE A 30 8.39 28.14 15.23
N LYS A 31 9.45 27.43 14.84
CA LYS A 31 9.84 27.23 13.45
C LYS A 31 9.80 25.75 13.09
N ALA A 32 9.32 25.45 11.89
CA ALA A 32 9.43 24.13 11.30
C ALA A 32 10.88 23.87 10.82
N PRO A 33 11.27 22.61 10.51
CA PRO A 33 12.63 22.28 10.07
C PRO A 33 13.12 23.04 8.83
N ASN A 34 12.18 23.54 8.00
CA ASN A 34 12.49 24.38 6.83
C ASN A 34 12.70 25.87 7.18
N GLY A 35 12.74 26.22 8.46
CA GLY A 35 12.97 27.58 8.96
C GLY A 35 11.74 28.50 8.91
N ARG A 36 10.59 28.04 8.41
CA ARG A 36 9.35 28.83 8.37
C ARG A 36 8.66 28.81 9.73
N TRP A 37 8.09 29.96 10.10
CA TRP A 37 7.34 30.11 11.35
C TRP A 37 6.01 29.38 11.22
N PHE A 38 5.56 28.70 12.26
CA PHE A 38 4.20 28.13 12.29
C PHE A 38 3.40 28.59 13.49
N GLY A 39 4.08 28.96 14.58
CA GLY A 39 3.45 29.49 15.78
C GLY A 39 4.27 30.62 16.38
N PHE A 40 3.58 31.56 17.03
CA PHE A 40 4.19 32.67 17.75
C PHE A 40 3.39 32.99 19.00
N ILE A 41 3.99 32.77 20.18
CA ILE A 41 3.38 33.10 21.47
C ILE A 41 3.85 34.49 21.90
N ARG A 42 2.89 35.32 22.35
CA ARG A 42 3.15 36.66 22.89
C ARG A 42 2.11 37.02 23.94
N THR A 43 2.42 38.05 24.73
CA THR A 43 1.47 38.62 25.68
C THR A 43 0.84 39.89 25.07
N ARG A 44 -0.48 40.03 25.21
CA ARG A 44 -1.28 41.17 24.73
C ARG A 44 -1.95 41.85 25.90
N ASN A 45 -1.88 43.18 25.96
CA ASN A 45 -2.68 43.97 26.90
C ASN A 45 -4.14 44.04 26.43
N GLY A 46 -5.03 43.37 27.16
CA GLY A 46 -6.47 43.44 26.99
C GLY A 46 -7.11 44.50 27.90
N ARG A 47 -8.46 44.62 27.83
CA ARG A 47 -9.22 45.59 28.64
C ARG A 47 -9.27 45.24 30.15
N SER A 48 -9.05 43.98 30.49
CA SER A 48 -9.13 43.42 31.86
C SER A 48 -7.80 42.87 32.39
N GLY A 49 -6.68 43.03 31.65
CA GLY A 49 -5.37 42.53 32.03
C GLY A 49 -4.52 42.06 30.85
N THR A 50 -3.36 41.48 31.14
CA THR A 50 -2.47 40.82 30.17
C THR A 50 -2.97 39.42 29.83
N VAL A 51 -3.12 39.11 28.55
CA VAL A 51 -3.54 37.79 28.05
C VAL A 51 -2.45 37.24 27.15
N ASP A 52 -2.04 35.99 27.38
CA ASP A 52 -1.15 35.27 26.47
C ASP A 52 -1.92 34.83 25.23
N VAL A 53 -1.30 34.95 24.07
CA VAL A 53 -1.91 34.67 22.77
C VAL A 53 -0.94 33.85 21.94
N ILE A 54 -1.45 32.85 21.23
CA ILE A 54 -0.70 32.17 20.16
C ILE A 54 -1.23 32.58 18.78
N ASP A 55 -0.34 33.10 17.94
CA ASP A 55 -0.58 33.35 16.53
C ASP A 55 -0.14 32.12 15.71
N LEU A 56 -1.00 31.59 14.85
CA LEU A 56 -0.79 30.37 14.08
C LEU A 56 -0.96 30.60 12.57
N GLN A 57 -0.02 30.10 11.77
CA GLN A 57 0.03 30.31 10.32
C GLN A 57 -0.57 29.15 9.51
N GLY A 58 -1.10 29.45 8.32
CA GLY A 58 -1.51 28.43 7.34
C GLY A 58 -2.94 27.92 7.53
N CYS A 59 -3.72 28.58 8.39
CA CYS A 59 -5.04 28.15 8.78
C CYS A 59 -6.16 28.61 7.83
N LYS A 60 -5.90 28.96 6.56
CA LYS A 60 -6.91 29.65 5.72
C LYS A 60 -8.26 28.92 5.58
N ASN A 61 -8.25 27.59 5.50
CA ASN A 61 -9.47 26.76 5.51
C ASN A 61 -9.98 26.46 6.93
N ALA A 62 -9.09 26.46 7.93
CA ALA A 62 -9.43 26.26 9.33
C ALA A 62 -10.01 27.54 9.98
N ILE A 63 -9.76 28.72 9.41
CA ILE A 63 -10.39 30.00 9.77
C ILE A 63 -11.92 29.88 9.71
N GLU A 64 -12.48 29.11 8.77
CA GLU A 64 -13.92 28.83 8.76
C GLU A 64 -14.37 27.90 9.88
N LEU A 65 -13.51 26.95 10.28
CA LEU A 65 -13.79 25.99 11.36
C LEU A 65 -13.78 26.65 12.75
N PHE A 66 -12.93 27.67 12.94
CA PHE A 66 -12.75 28.37 14.21
C PHE A 66 -13.45 29.74 14.27
N ARG A 67 -14.11 30.17 13.18
CA ARG A 67 -14.86 31.43 13.13
C ARG A 67 -16.04 31.39 14.09
N GLY A 68 -16.15 32.40 14.95
CA GLY A 68 -17.24 32.54 15.91
C GLY A 68 -16.99 31.87 17.27
N ILE A 69 -15.83 31.22 17.47
CA ILE A 69 -15.41 30.73 18.78
C ILE A 69 -14.87 31.90 19.61
N GLU A 70 -15.41 32.07 20.82
CA GLU A 70 -14.93 33.05 21.79
C GLU A 70 -13.45 32.77 22.13
N GLY A 71 -12.59 33.78 21.99
CA GLY A 71 -11.14 33.64 22.17
C GLY A 71 -10.33 33.41 20.88
N VAL A 72 -10.98 33.21 19.72
CA VAL A 72 -10.30 33.11 18.43
C VAL A 72 -10.54 34.37 17.58
N HIS A 73 -9.45 34.96 17.09
CA HIS A 73 -9.48 36.23 16.33
C HIS A 73 -8.66 36.12 15.05
N ALA A 74 -8.99 36.96 14.07
CA ALA A 74 -8.09 37.21 12.95
C ALA A 74 -6.87 38.01 13.45
N SER A 75 -5.66 37.62 13.03
CA SER A 75 -4.45 38.29 13.53
C SER A 75 -4.25 39.66 12.86
N ASN A 76 -4.27 40.74 13.67
CA ASN A 76 -4.20 42.12 13.18
C ASN A 76 -2.77 42.64 12.89
N ARG A 77 -1.70 41.92 13.27
CA ARG A 77 -0.30 42.39 13.14
C ARG A 77 0.49 41.72 12.01
N MET A 78 0.07 40.55 11.55
CA MET A 78 0.76 39.83 10.48
C MET A 78 0.04 40.09 9.15
N MET A 79 0.70 40.83 8.24
CA MET A 79 0.13 41.40 7.01
C MET A 79 -0.33 40.38 5.92
N LYS A 80 -0.74 39.16 6.26
CA LYS A 80 -1.22 38.15 5.29
C LYS A 80 -2.41 37.37 5.84
N ASP A 81 -3.42 37.16 5.00
CA ASP A 81 -4.73 36.53 5.24
C ASP A 81 -4.72 35.04 5.70
N ASP A 82 -3.63 34.57 6.31
CA ASP A 82 -3.40 33.15 6.61
C ASP A 82 -3.10 32.88 8.11
N TRP A 83 -3.26 33.88 9.00
CA TRP A 83 -2.96 33.76 10.43
C TRP A 83 -4.19 33.92 11.33
N ILE A 84 -4.31 33.05 12.33
CA ILE A 84 -5.28 33.16 13.43
C ILE A 84 -4.57 33.48 14.74
N SER A 85 -5.25 34.19 15.64
CA SER A 85 -4.81 34.44 17.02
C SER A 85 -5.76 33.70 17.96
N ILE A 86 -5.21 32.92 18.90
CA ILE A 86 -5.98 32.23 19.94
C ILE A 86 -5.54 32.75 21.31
N ASP A 87 -6.49 33.25 22.09
CA ASP A 87 -6.26 33.65 23.49
C ASP A 87 -6.05 32.40 24.36
N LEU A 88 -4.99 32.41 25.17
CA LEU A 88 -4.59 31.30 26.06
C LEU A 88 -5.08 31.50 27.51
N ASP A 89 -6.18 32.23 27.66
CA ASP A 89 -6.84 32.52 28.95
C ASP A 89 -7.85 31.46 29.38
N GLY A 90 -8.02 30.39 28.59
CA GLY A 90 -8.98 29.32 28.83
C GLY A 90 -10.30 29.46 28.07
N SER A 91 -10.51 30.55 27.33
CA SER A 91 -11.65 30.71 26.41
C SER A 91 -11.68 29.62 25.33
N VAL A 92 -10.51 29.18 24.87
CA VAL A 92 -10.35 28.05 23.96
C VAL A 92 -9.71 26.88 24.71
N GLY A 93 -10.37 25.72 24.70
CA GLY A 93 -9.88 24.52 25.39
C GLY A 93 -8.52 24.05 24.87
N PHE A 94 -7.64 23.61 25.78
CA PHE A 94 -6.24 23.27 25.46
C PHE A 94 -6.07 22.32 24.27
N ASN A 95 -6.91 21.28 24.19
CA ASN A 95 -6.87 20.31 23.09
C ASN A 95 -7.17 20.94 21.72
N MET A 96 -8.06 21.93 21.69
CA MET A 96 -8.40 22.68 20.47
C MET A 96 -7.26 23.61 20.06
N VAL A 97 -6.55 24.18 21.05
CA VAL A 97 -5.31 24.94 20.80
C VAL A 97 -4.23 24.03 20.22
N CYS A 98 -4.02 22.83 20.78
CA CYS A 98 -3.10 21.82 20.23
C CYS A 98 -3.48 21.41 18.80
N GLU A 99 -4.76 21.20 18.52
CA GLU A 99 -5.24 20.85 17.18
C GLU A 99 -5.01 21.98 16.17
N ALA A 100 -5.21 23.24 16.58
CA ALA A 100 -4.87 24.39 15.74
C ALA A 100 -3.35 24.46 15.46
N VAL A 101 -2.51 24.12 16.44
CA VAL A 101 -1.05 24.04 16.27
C VAL A 101 -0.67 22.91 15.30
N ASP A 102 -1.28 21.73 15.40
CA ASP A 102 -1.08 20.60 14.47
C ASP A 102 -1.39 21.00 13.02
N ILE A 103 -2.52 21.66 12.82
CA ILE A 103 -2.96 22.17 11.52
C ILE A 103 -1.94 23.19 10.98
N ALA A 104 -1.51 24.13 11.82
CA ALA A 104 -0.55 25.16 11.44
C ALA A 104 0.83 24.59 11.10
N TYR A 105 1.33 23.65 11.89
CA TYR A 105 2.58 22.95 11.63
C TYR A 105 2.52 22.14 10.34
N GLY A 106 1.45 21.36 10.13
CA GLY A 106 1.25 20.55 8.93
C GLY A 106 1.08 21.37 7.64
N ALA A 107 0.58 22.60 7.75
CA ALA A 107 0.49 23.52 6.62
C ALA A 107 1.86 24.09 6.17
N ILE A 108 2.90 24.00 7.01
CA ILE A 108 4.16 24.75 6.85
C ILE A 108 5.38 23.84 6.78
N GLY A 109 5.42 22.78 7.59
CA GLY A 109 6.34 21.66 7.46
C GLY A 109 5.85 20.74 6.35
N GLN A 110 6.66 20.46 5.34
CA GLN A 110 6.29 19.48 4.32
C GLN A 110 5.91 18.14 4.95
N LYS A 111 4.74 17.61 4.53
CA LYS A 111 4.27 16.23 4.68
C LYS A 111 4.89 15.47 5.86
N THR A 112 4.42 15.75 7.07
CA THR A 112 4.29 14.64 8.02
C THR A 112 3.45 13.56 7.33
N SER A 113 3.81 12.30 7.53
CA SER A 113 3.24 11.11 6.88
C SER A 113 1.74 10.89 7.11
N TYR A 114 1.03 11.85 7.72
CA TYR A 114 -0.42 11.97 7.71
C TYR A 114 -0.90 12.81 6.50
N SER A 115 -0.47 12.43 5.29
CA SER A 115 -0.95 13.03 4.04
C SER A 115 -2.23 12.39 3.51
N THR A 116 -2.93 11.60 4.32
CA THR A 116 -4.24 11.03 3.98
C THR A 116 -5.40 11.78 4.61
N THR A 117 -5.20 12.81 5.45
CA THR A 117 -6.31 13.45 6.19
C THR A 117 -6.76 14.80 5.64
N ALA A 118 -5.90 15.66 5.07
CA ALA A 118 -6.37 17.02 4.73
C ALA A 118 -7.38 17.09 3.56
N GLY A 119 -7.15 16.34 2.48
CA GLY A 119 -8.08 16.29 1.33
C GLY A 119 -9.35 15.49 1.65
N ASP A 120 -9.17 14.44 2.43
CA ASP A 120 -10.17 13.46 2.84
C ASP A 120 -11.10 13.98 3.94
N THR A 121 -10.57 14.67 4.95
CA THR A 121 -11.36 15.41 5.94
C THR A 121 -12.20 16.49 5.27
N LYS A 122 -11.67 17.19 4.25
CA LYS A 122 -12.44 18.17 3.48
C LYS A 122 -13.58 17.50 2.68
N ALA A 123 -13.30 16.38 2.03
CA ALA A 123 -14.31 15.59 1.32
C ALA A 123 -15.40 15.07 2.27
N ARG A 124 -15.01 14.58 3.45
CA ARG A 124 -15.91 14.10 4.51
C ARG A 124 -16.76 15.22 5.10
N LEU A 125 -16.17 16.37 5.44
CA LEU A 125 -16.91 17.54 5.92
C LEU A 125 -17.90 18.03 4.85
N SER A 126 -17.50 18.01 3.58
CA SER A 126 -18.37 18.35 2.45
C SER A 126 -19.53 17.35 2.31
N TYR A 127 -19.25 16.05 2.43
CA TYR A 127 -20.26 14.99 2.41
C TYR A 127 -21.25 15.15 3.57
N LEU A 128 -20.76 15.27 4.81
CA LEU A 128 -21.59 15.44 5.99
C LEU A 128 -22.46 16.69 5.92
N ALA A 129 -21.90 17.82 5.47
CA ALA A 129 -22.65 19.05 5.26
C ALA A 129 -23.69 18.93 4.14
N LYS A 130 -23.44 18.13 3.10
CA LYS A 130 -24.43 17.82 2.06
C LYS A 130 -25.55 16.94 2.62
N ARG A 131 -25.22 15.84 3.31
CA ARG A 131 -26.20 14.90 3.86
C ARG A 131 -27.12 15.54 4.91
N ILE A 132 -26.57 16.40 5.78
CA ILE A 132 -27.36 17.19 6.74
C ILE A 132 -28.36 18.09 6.01
N ARG A 133 -27.94 18.77 4.93
CA ARG A 133 -28.84 19.60 4.13
C ARG A 133 -29.94 18.78 3.47
N GLU A 134 -29.60 17.61 2.93
CA GLU A 134 -30.57 16.70 2.29
C GLU A 134 -31.60 16.18 3.29
N GLN A 135 -31.17 15.71 4.48
CA GLN A 135 -32.08 15.23 5.51
C GLN A 135 -32.96 16.34 6.10
N ASN A 136 -32.41 17.54 6.31
CA ASN A 136 -33.21 18.70 6.71
C ASN A 136 -34.24 19.09 5.64
N SER A 137 -33.91 18.91 4.34
CA SER A 137 -34.83 19.17 3.24
C SER A 137 -35.94 18.13 3.13
N PHE A 138 -35.66 16.88 3.50
CA PHE A 138 -36.59 15.76 3.43
C PHE A 138 -37.60 15.77 4.58
N LYS A 139 -37.14 16.06 5.81
CA LYS A 139 -38.02 16.17 6.99
C LYS A 139 -38.73 17.52 7.10
N GLY A 140 -38.30 18.53 6.33
CA GLY A 140 -38.86 19.89 6.30
C GLY A 140 -39.94 20.18 5.25
N ARG A 141 -40.62 19.18 4.66
CA ARG A 141 -41.73 19.41 3.70
C ARG A 141 -43.09 18.94 4.23
N VAL A 142 -43.69 19.77 5.06
CA VAL A 142 -45.13 20.05 5.02
C VAL A 142 -45.30 21.57 4.95
N TYR A 143 -45.24 22.12 3.74
CA TYR A 143 -45.63 23.51 3.50
C TYR A 143 -47.17 23.55 3.38
N GLY A 144 -47.84 23.78 4.50
CA GLY A 144 -49.09 24.56 4.51
C GLY A 144 -48.72 25.96 4.96
N ASP A 145 -49.06 26.98 4.17
CA ASP A 145 -48.74 28.40 4.38
C ASP A 145 -48.65 28.79 5.87
N SER A 146 -47.43 28.93 6.36
CA SER A 146 -47.12 29.58 7.64
C SER A 146 -45.67 30.07 7.56
N SER A 147 -45.50 31.32 8.00
CA SER A 147 -44.38 32.23 7.75
C SER A 147 -42.96 31.67 7.89
N LEU A 148 -42.06 32.20 7.07
CA LEU A 148 -40.58 32.07 7.13
C LEU A 148 -39.99 32.70 8.41
N ASP A 149 -40.37 32.20 9.58
CA ASP A 149 -39.65 32.44 10.82
C ASP A 149 -38.83 31.17 11.13
N GLY A 150 -37.53 31.33 11.39
CA GLY A 150 -36.61 30.29 11.84
C GLY A 150 -36.91 29.86 13.28
N SER A 151 -38.17 29.55 13.56
CA SER A 151 -38.63 29.10 14.85
C SER A 151 -37.99 27.75 15.16
N VAL A 152 -37.09 27.77 16.15
CA VAL A 152 -36.69 26.59 16.91
C VAL A 152 -38.00 25.89 17.33
N PRO A 153 -38.15 24.56 17.13
CA PRO A 153 -39.32 23.85 17.63
C PRO A 153 -39.54 24.24 19.09
N ALA A 154 -40.76 24.60 19.47
CA ALA A 154 -41.08 24.93 20.85
C ALA A 154 -40.52 23.84 21.77
N GLU A 155 -39.77 24.24 22.81
CA GLU A 155 -39.21 23.26 23.74
C GLU A 155 -40.35 22.39 24.27
N PRO A 156 -40.18 21.06 24.35
CA PRO A 156 -41.20 20.19 24.93
C PRO A 156 -41.56 20.73 26.32
N GLU A 157 -42.85 20.99 26.57
CA GLU A 157 -43.31 21.60 27.83
C GLU A 157 -42.93 20.77 29.07
N ASP A 158 -42.59 19.48 28.89
CA ASP A 158 -42.07 18.60 29.95
C ASP A 158 -40.76 17.92 29.52
N VAL A 159 -39.63 18.49 29.97
CA VAL A 159 -38.31 17.84 29.88
C VAL A 159 -38.22 16.81 31.00
N PRO A 160 -37.96 15.52 30.73
CA PRO A 160 -37.81 14.50 31.77
C PRO A 160 -36.78 14.88 32.85
N GLU A 161 -37.07 14.54 34.11
CA GLU A 161 -36.21 14.86 35.27
C GLU A 161 -34.76 14.43 35.04
N ARG A 162 -34.55 13.22 34.51
CA ARG A 162 -33.21 12.68 34.29
C ARG A 162 -32.40 13.50 33.27
N ILE A 163 -33.05 14.09 32.27
CA ILE A 163 -32.40 15.01 31.33
C ILE A 163 -32.08 16.34 32.02
N ARG A 164 -32.96 16.84 32.90
CA ARG A 164 -32.69 18.05 33.70
C ARG A 164 -31.50 17.84 34.64
N GLU A 165 -31.47 16.70 35.35
CA GLU A 165 -30.34 16.30 36.20
C GLU A 165 -29.05 16.21 35.39
N MET A 166 -29.07 15.54 34.23
CA MET A 166 -27.91 15.42 33.34
C MET A 166 -27.39 16.81 32.91
N ARG A 167 -28.27 17.75 32.57
CA ARG A 167 -27.88 19.13 32.21
C ARG A 167 -27.28 19.90 33.37
N ASN A 168 -27.66 19.55 34.60
CA ASN A 168 -27.17 20.19 35.82
C ASN A 168 -25.98 19.46 36.46
N LEU A 169 -25.44 18.41 35.81
CA LEU A 169 -24.26 17.69 36.31
C LEU A 169 -23.01 18.56 36.45
N PHE A 170 -22.94 19.65 35.66
CA PHE A 170 -21.79 20.55 35.61
C PHE A 170 -22.21 21.97 35.92
N THR A 171 -21.42 22.63 36.75
CA THR A 171 -21.52 24.05 36.97
C THR A 171 -20.94 24.82 35.78
N ARG A 172 -21.18 26.13 35.73
CA ARG A 172 -20.55 27.00 34.73
C ARG A 172 -19.02 26.93 34.82
N ASP A 173 -18.46 26.83 36.01
CA ASP A 173 -17.01 26.75 36.22
C ASP A 173 -16.44 25.41 35.73
N ASP A 174 -17.17 24.30 35.92
CA ASP A 174 -16.77 23.00 35.39
C ASP A 174 -16.64 23.00 33.86
N TYR A 175 -17.56 23.70 33.17
CA TYR A 175 -17.51 23.84 31.71
C TYR A 175 -16.31 24.62 31.19
N HIS A 176 -15.65 25.42 32.05
CA HIS A 176 -14.40 26.11 31.72
C HIS A 176 -13.17 25.28 32.08
N MET A 177 -13.26 24.38 33.07
CA MET A 177 -12.12 23.59 33.56
C MET A 177 -11.99 22.22 32.92
N LEU A 178 -13.10 21.61 32.49
CA LEU A 178 -13.14 20.26 31.91
C LEU A 178 -13.15 20.31 30.39
N SER A 179 -12.48 19.34 29.77
CA SER A 179 -12.52 19.18 28.32
C SER A 179 -13.85 18.56 27.87
N GLU A 180 -14.25 18.85 26.64
CA GLU A 180 -15.50 18.33 26.05
C GLU A 180 -15.59 16.79 26.12
N PRO A 181 -14.51 16.00 25.89
CA PRO A 181 -14.59 14.54 26.06
C PRO A 181 -14.88 14.10 27.50
N VAL A 182 -14.37 14.80 28.52
CA VAL A 182 -14.64 14.48 29.93
C VAL A 182 -16.11 14.74 30.26
N ILE A 183 -16.64 15.88 29.79
CA ILE A 183 -18.05 16.25 29.95
C ILE A 183 -18.93 15.20 29.27
N PHE A 184 -18.66 14.91 28.00
CA PHE A 184 -19.39 13.92 27.22
C PHE A 184 -19.41 12.55 27.92
N TYR A 185 -18.24 12.02 28.30
CA TYR A 185 -18.14 10.73 28.97
C TYR A 185 -19.00 10.67 30.23
N ARG A 186 -18.91 11.67 31.10
CA ARG A 186 -19.66 11.70 32.37
C ARG A 186 -21.17 11.81 32.15
N MET A 187 -21.63 12.62 31.19
CA MET A 187 -23.05 12.69 30.85
C MET A 187 -23.53 11.36 30.25
N ALA A 188 -22.73 10.74 29.38
CA ALA A 188 -23.06 9.46 28.76
C ALA A 188 -23.13 8.33 29.79
N ARG A 189 -22.19 8.28 30.76
CA ARG A 189 -22.23 7.33 31.89
C ARG A 189 -23.47 7.56 32.76
N PHE A 190 -23.85 8.80 33.03
CA PHE A 190 -25.06 9.12 33.82
C PHE A 190 -26.35 8.67 33.10
N MET A 191 -26.36 8.77 31.77
CA MET A 191 -27.48 8.39 30.90
C MET A 191 -27.34 6.97 30.32
N GLU A 192 -26.48 6.13 30.90
CA GLU A 192 -26.15 4.82 30.35
C GLU A 192 -27.39 3.94 30.21
N ASP A 193 -28.26 3.89 31.23
CA ASP A 193 -29.48 3.07 31.24
C ASP A 193 -30.75 3.85 30.86
N TYR A 194 -30.61 5.11 30.43
CA TYR A 194 -31.77 5.93 30.10
C TYR A 194 -32.39 5.52 28.76
N GLU A 195 -33.72 5.41 28.76
CA GLU A 195 -34.56 5.23 27.58
C GLU A 195 -35.55 6.40 27.47
N ASP A 196 -35.93 6.73 26.23
CA ASP A 196 -36.92 7.78 25.93
C ASP A 196 -37.82 7.32 24.77
N ASP A 197 -38.94 7.98 24.57
CA ASP A 197 -39.98 7.66 23.59
C ASP A 197 -40.52 8.89 22.83
N CYS A 198 -39.77 9.99 22.86
CA CYS A 198 -40.10 11.24 22.16
C CYS A 198 -39.18 11.48 20.94
N PRO A 199 -39.59 11.03 19.74
CA PRO A 199 -38.80 11.24 18.52
C PRO A 199 -38.67 12.73 18.17
N PHE A 200 -37.60 13.06 17.42
CA PHE A 200 -37.32 14.42 16.98
C PHE A 200 -37.54 14.58 15.47
N GLU A 201 -38.37 15.56 15.10
CA GLU A 201 -38.73 15.86 13.70
C GLU A 201 -38.07 17.15 13.15
N GLY A 202 -37.17 17.77 13.91
CA GLY A 202 -36.52 19.02 13.50
C GLY A 202 -35.26 18.82 12.63
N SER A 203 -34.41 19.84 12.62
CA SER A 203 -33.17 19.85 11.81
C SER A 203 -31.90 19.83 12.68
N PHE A 204 -30.82 19.26 12.12
CA PHE A 204 -29.46 19.41 12.65
C PHE A 204 -28.66 20.37 11.80
N SER A 205 -27.74 21.12 12.41
CA SER A 205 -26.84 22.04 11.68
C SER A 205 -25.42 21.49 11.54
N GLN A 206 -25.01 20.53 12.38
CA GLN A 206 -23.63 20.05 12.49
C GLN A 206 -23.57 18.53 12.70
N PRO A 207 -22.62 17.82 12.06
CA PRO A 207 -22.52 16.35 12.12
C PRO A 207 -21.85 15.83 13.38
N PHE A 208 -21.05 16.63 14.08
CA PHE A 208 -20.38 16.25 15.31
C PHE A 208 -21.08 16.97 16.46
N GLN A 209 -21.96 16.25 17.17
CA GLN A 209 -22.67 16.79 18.32
C GLN A 209 -22.39 15.93 19.55
N THR A 210 -22.07 16.59 20.66
CA THR A 210 -22.14 15.98 22.00
C THR A 210 -23.49 16.30 22.62
N TYR A 211 -23.82 15.65 23.73
CA TYR A 211 -25.06 15.91 24.46
C TYR A 211 -25.23 17.39 24.84
N ARG A 212 -24.13 18.07 25.17
CA ARG A 212 -24.12 19.50 25.53
C ARG A 212 -24.61 20.39 24.39
N MET A 213 -24.28 20.03 23.16
CA MET A 213 -24.60 20.83 21.96
C MET A 213 -26.05 20.61 21.50
N MET A 214 -26.69 19.51 21.92
CA MET A 214 -28.07 19.21 21.57
C MET A 214 -29.06 19.94 22.49
N GLY A 215 -30.07 20.58 21.89
CA GLY A 215 -31.23 21.12 22.61
C GLY A 215 -32.10 20.02 23.23
N ASN A 216 -33.09 20.38 24.06
CA ASN A 216 -33.95 19.41 24.76
C ASN A 216 -34.68 18.47 23.80
N ALA A 217 -35.32 19.01 22.76
CA ALA A 217 -35.99 18.19 21.76
C ALA A 217 -35.03 17.24 21.02
N GLN A 218 -33.83 17.73 20.68
CA GLN A 218 -32.80 16.95 19.99
C GLN A 218 -32.25 15.81 20.86
N ILE A 219 -32.03 16.04 22.15
CA ILE A 219 -31.47 14.99 23.03
C ILE A 219 -32.52 13.92 23.35
N ARG A 220 -33.79 14.30 23.49
CA ARG A 220 -34.90 13.34 23.62
C ARG A 220 -35.05 12.46 22.37
N GLY A 221 -34.97 13.08 21.19
CA GLY A 221 -34.95 12.34 19.92
C GLY A 221 -33.77 11.38 19.81
N TYR A 222 -32.59 11.80 20.28
CA TYR A 222 -31.41 10.93 20.33
C TYR A 222 -31.65 9.72 21.22
N PHE A 223 -32.12 9.90 22.45
CA PHE A 223 -32.36 8.79 23.38
C PHE A 223 -33.49 7.87 22.91
N THR A 224 -34.49 8.40 22.22
CA THR A 224 -35.54 7.60 21.57
C THR A 224 -34.95 6.70 20.49
N TRP A 225 -34.15 7.27 19.58
CA TRP A 225 -33.48 6.50 18.53
C TRP A 225 -32.50 5.48 19.12
N ARG A 226 -31.68 5.88 20.10
CA ARG A 226 -30.74 5.00 20.81
C ARG A 226 -31.44 3.81 21.48
N THR A 227 -32.62 4.05 22.05
CA THR A 227 -33.46 3.00 22.66
C THR A 227 -33.87 1.97 21.60
N GLY A 228 -34.27 2.42 20.41
CA GLY A 228 -34.55 1.56 19.27
C GLY A 228 -33.34 0.72 18.87
N VAL A 229 -32.18 1.36 18.68
CA VAL A 229 -30.93 0.68 18.28
C VAL A 229 -30.55 -0.42 19.28
N ARG A 230 -30.60 -0.13 20.59
CA ARG A 230 -30.29 -1.10 21.64
C ARG A 230 -31.30 -2.25 21.74
N LYS A 231 -32.53 -2.05 21.24
CA LYS A 231 -33.57 -3.09 21.10
C LYS A 231 -33.49 -3.84 19.76
N GLY A 232 -32.47 -3.57 18.94
CA GLY A 232 -32.25 -4.22 17.64
C GLY A 232 -33.01 -3.58 16.48
N VAL A 233 -33.63 -2.42 16.68
CA VAL A 233 -34.33 -1.66 15.64
C VAL A 233 -33.40 -0.59 15.11
N LEU A 234 -32.74 -0.87 13.99
CA LEU A 234 -31.83 0.07 13.33
C LEU A 234 -32.55 0.81 12.19
N GLU A 235 -32.78 2.11 12.39
CA GLU A 235 -33.39 3.00 11.40
C GLU A 235 -32.43 4.10 10.95
N GLU A 236 -32.63 4.61 9.74
CA GLU A 236 -31.89 5.76 9.25
C GLU A 236 -32.09 6.98 10.17
N THR A 237 -30.99 7.63 10.52
CA THR A 237 -31.01 8.79 11.41
C THR A 237 -30.12 9.93 10.94
N TYR A 238 -30.10 11.03 11.71
CA TYR A 238 -29.18 12.13 11.49
C TYR A 238 -27.73 11.67 11.72
N PRO A 239 -26.76 12.07 10.88
CA PRO A 239 -25.34 11.84 11.10
C PRO A 239 -24.92 12.06 12.56
N SER A 240 -25.39 13.16 13.14
CA SER A 240 -25.09 13.55 14.52
C SER A 240 -25.42 12.45 15.52
N TYR A 241 -26.59 11.80 15.42
CA TYR A 241 -26.98 10.72 16.35
C TYR A 241 -26.11 9.48 16.18
N ALA A 242 -25.87 9.05 14.95
CA ALA A 242 -25.02 7.89 14.69
C ALA A 242 -23.57 8.13 15.18
N TYR A 243 -23.02 9.34 14.99
CA TYR A 243 -21.71 9.71 15.52
C TYR A 243 -21.68 9.75 17.06
N THR A 244 -22.71 10.32 17.69
CA THR A 244 -22.83 10.34 19.15
C THR A 244 -22.87 8.92 19.72
N TYR A 245 -23.60 8.00 19.07
CA TYR A 245 -23.68 6.61 19.49
C TYR A 245 -22.35 5.85 19.32
N VAL A 246 -21.63 6.07 18.23
CA VAL A 246 -20.27 5.54 18.09
C VAL A 246 -19.35 6.07 19.19
N CYS A 247 -19.44 7.36 19.54
CA CYS A 247 -18.67 7.92 20.65
C CYS A 247 -19.07 7.28 21.98
N GLU A 248 -20.35 6.99 22.22
CA GLU A 248 -20.77 6.22 23.40
C GLU A 248 -20.08 4.85 23.47
N LEU A 249 -20.13 4.07 22.39
CA LEU A 249 -19.50 2.74 22.35
C LEU A 249 -17.98 2.84 22.57
N ILE A 250 -17.30 3.78 21.91
CA ILE A 250 -15.86 4.02 22.09
C ILE A 250 -15.50 4.39 23.54
N ASN A 251 -16.41 5.00 24.29
CA ASN A 251 -16.17 5.47 25.66
C ASN A 251 -16.59 4.47 26.75
N GLY A 252 -16.99 3.24 26.43
CA GLY A 252 -17.42 2.32 27.48
C GLY A 252 -18.85 2.51 27.95
N ILE A 253 -19.75 2.97 27.09
CA ILE A 253 -21.15 3.18 27.44
C ILE A 253 -21.99 2.03 26.88
N GLY A 254 -22.64 1.27 27.77
CA GLY A 254 -23.62 0.24 27.38
C GLY A 254 -23.05 -1.16 27.10
N TRP A 255 -21.79 -1.42 27.45
CA TRP A 255 -21.16 -2.76 27.41
C TRP A 255 -20.37 -3.03 28.68
N LYS A 256 -20.15 -4.30 29.01
CA LYS A 256 -19.55 -4.75 30.29
C LYS A 256 -18.07 -5.05 30.19
N ASP A 257 -17.66 -5.59 29.06
CA ASP A 257 -16.27 -5.93 28.77
C ASP A 257 -15.86 -5.41 27.39
N PRO A 258 -14.55 -5.18 27.16
CA PRO A 258 -14.07 -4.67 25.90
C PRO A 258 -14.42 -5.51 24.68
N GLU A 259 -14.46 -6.83 24.80
CA GLU A 259 -14.79 -7.75 23.70
C GLU A 259 -16.24 -7.56 23.24
N GLU A 260 -17.18 -7.44 24.17
CA GLU A 260 -18.57 -7.04 23.90
C GLU A 260 -18.62 -5.67 23.22
N GLY A 261 -17.89 -4.69 23.76
CA GLY A 261 -17.83 -3.33 23.21
C GLY A 261 -17.30 -3.29 21.77
N PHE A 262 -16.26 -4.05 21.48
CA PHE A 262 -15.71 -4.19 20.13
C PHE A 262 -16.72 -4.84 19.19
N GLY A 263 -17.40 -5.89 19.63
CA GLY A 263 -18.46 -6.55 18.87
C GLY A 263 -19.63 -5.62 18.55
N MET A 264 -20.09 -4.84 19.53
CA MET A 264 -21.15 -3.84 19.36
C MET A 264 -20.74 -2.72 18.39
N LEU A 265 -19.51 -2.20 18.52
CA LEU A 265 -19.00 -1.17 17.63
C LEU A 265 -18.89 -1.68 16.19
N LYS A 266 -18.26 -2.85 15.99
CA LYS A 266 -18.12 -3.47 14.67
C LYS A 266 -19.49 -3.78 14.05
N GLY A 267 -20.39 -4.42 14.80
CA GLY A 267 -21.72 -4.75 14.32
C GLY A 267 -22.53 -3.51 13.91
N PHE A 268 -22.49 -2.45 14.72
CA PHE A 268 -23.15 -1.19 14.38
C PHE A 268 -22.57 -0.56 13.10
N LEU A 269 -21.25 -0.53 12.94
CA LEU A 269 -20.59 0.02 11.76
C LEU A 269 -20.94 -0.78 10.49
N ASP A 270 -20.89 -2.11 10.57
CA ASP A 270 -21.23 -3.02 9.46
C ASP A 270 -22.72 -2.91 9.05
N ASP A 271 -23.62 -2.82 10.02
CA ASP A 271 -25.06 -2.73 9.75
C ASP A 271 -25.46 -1.34 9.26
N TYR A 272 -24.91 -0.28 9.85
CA TYR A 272 -25.23 1.09 9.45
C TYR A 272 -24.62 1.44 8.09
N ALA A 273 -23.50 0.84 7.71
CA ALA A 273 -22.93 0.97 6.36
C ALA A 273 -23.91 0.51 5.26
N LYS A 274 -24.85 -0.40 5.56
CA LYS A 274 -25.90 -0.82 4.62
C LYS A 274 -26.96 0.27 4.38
N ILE A 275 -27.09 1.21 5.32
CA ILE A 275 -28.04 2.34 5.27
C ILE A 275 -27.35 3.57 4.66
N ASP A 276 -26.17 3.92 5.17
CA ASP A 276 -25.35 5.03 4.68
C ASP A 276 -23.86 4.64 4.63
N VAL A 277 -23.46 4.10 3.48
CA VAL A 277 -22.10 3.63 3.17
C VAL A 277 -21.04 4.71 3.42
N ALA A 278 -21.37 5.98 3.22
CA ALA A 278 -20.40 7.07 3.24
C ALA A 278 -20.30 7.77 4.61
N LEU A 279 -21.06 7.34 5.62
CA LEU A 279 -21.03 8.00 6.93
C LEU A 279 -19.75 7.72 7.72
N PHE A 280 -19.23 6.49 7.64
CA PHE A 280 -18.08 6.00 8.40
C PHE A 280 -16.95 5.48 7.51
N PRO A 281 -16.34 6.32 6.65
CA PRO A 281 -15.29 5.89 5.72
C PRO A 281 -13.96 5.48 6.40
N TYR A 282 -13.87 5.60 7.73
CA TYR A 282 -12.68 5.31 8.54
C TYR A 282 -13.00 4.45 9.77
N ASP A 283 -14.10 3.69 9.72
CA ASP A 283 -14.46 2.67 10.71
C ASP A 283 -13.28 1.78 11.12
N TYR A 284 -12.44 1.43 10.15
CA TYR A 284 -11.24 0.63 10.36
C TYR A 284 -10.22 1.25 11.33
N ILE A 285 -10.09 2.58 11.36
CA ILE A 285 -9.18 3.27 12.29
C ILE A 285 -9.74 3.15 13.69
N TRP A 286 -11.04 3.39 13.87
CA TRP A 286 -11.66 3.28 15.19
C TRP A 286 -11.66 1.86 15.72
N LEU A 287 -11.86 0.84 14.88
CA LEU A 287 -11.75 -0.56 15.30
C LEU A 287 -10.32 -0.92 15.69
N SER A 288 -9.32 -0.49 14.91
CA SER A 288 -7.90 -0.70 15.24
C SER A 288 -7.53 -0.02 16.57
N ASP A 289 -7.99 1.22 16.75
CA ASP A 289 -7.77 2.00 17.95
C ASP A 289 -8.50 1.39 19.14
N PHE A 290 -9.70 0.85 18.95
CA PHE A 290 -10.44 0.17 20.01
C PHE A 290 -9.68 -1.05 20.51
N ALA A 291 -9.24 -1.91 19.59
CA ALA A 291 -8.45 -3.09 19.94
C ALA A 291 -7.16 -2.72 20.66
N ALA A 292 -6.44 -1.70 20.18
CA ALA A 292 -5.22 -1.22 20.81
C ALA A 292 -5.47 -0.56 22.18
N CYS A 293 -6.51 0.26 22.30
CA CYS A 293 -6.82 1.06 23.50
C CYS A 293 -7.36 0.21 24.66
N TYR A 294 -8.07 -0.86 24.33
CA TYR A 294 -8.65 -1.78 25.29
C TYR A 294 -7.91 -3.13 25.36
N ASN A 295 -6.76 -3.24 24.69
CA ASN A 295 -5.90 -4.41 24.70
C ASN A 295 -6.62 -5.73 24.35
N ILE A 296 -7.42 -5.69 23.28
CA ILE A 296 -8.19 -6.84 22.78
C ILE A 296 -7.38 -7.55 21.71
N GLU A 297 -7.21 -8.86 21.82
CA GLU A 297 -6.66 -9.67 20.74
C GLU A 297 -7.68 -9.75 19.58
N SER A 298 -7.52 -8.88 18.58
CA SER A 298 -8.41 -8.88 17.40
C SER A 298 -7.65 -9.28 16.12
N PRO A 299 -8.13 -10.29 15.38
CA PRO A 299 -7.56 -10.66 14.07
C PRO A 299 -7.96 -9.69 12.95
N ASP A 300 -9.00 -8.88 13.15
CA ASP A 300 -9.64 -8.02 12.14
C ASP A 300 -9.15 -6.55 12.20
N ILE A 301 -7.88 -6.35 12.54
CA ILE A 301 -7.29 -5.01 12.50
C ILE A 301 -7.05 -4.65 11.04
N ASN A 302 -8.00 -3.90 10.48
CA ASN A 302 -7.93 -3.39 9.13
C ASN A 302 -6.68 -2.52 8.96
N ARG A 303 -5.82 -2.95 8.03
CA ARG A 303 -4.55 -2.29 7.74
C ARG A 303 -4.79 -1.13 6.79
N THR A 304 -4.08 -0.03 7.01
CA THR A 304 -3.97 1.02 6.00
C THR A 304 -3.28 0.47 4.75
N GLY A 305 -3.58 1.02 3.58
CA GLY A 305 -2.89 0.61 2.34
C GLY A 305 -1.37 0.80 2.40
N SER A 306 -0.86 1.69 3.26
CA SER A 306 0.59 1.84 3.49
C SER A 306 1.18 0.69 4.31
N GLU A 307 0.46 0.21 5.34
CA GLU A 307 0.88 -0.94 6.14
C GLU A 307 0.81 -2.23 5.31
N GLU A 308 -0.21 -2.39 4.45
CA GLU A 308 -0.27 -3.50 3.51
C GLU A 308 0.88 -3.49 2.49
N ALA A 309 1.22 -2.31 1.97
CA ALA A 309 2.38 -2.12 1.10
C ALA A 309 3.69 -2.51 1.80
N TYR A 310 3.88 -2.10 3.05
CA TYR A 310 5.06 -2.49 3.81
C TYR A 310 5.16 -4.02 3.95
N LEU A 311 4.08 -4.69 4.35
CA LEU A 311 4.05 -6.15 4.51
C LEU A 311 4.38 -6.87 3.20
N CYS A 312 3.70 -6.52 2.11
CA CYS A 312 3.93 -7.15 0.81
C CYS A 312 5.36 -6.95 0.31
N LEU A 313 5.95 -5.77 0.54
CA LEU A 313 7.31 -5.47 0.10
C LEU A 313 8.36 -6.07 1.04
N SER A 314 8.05 -6.24 2.32
CA SER A 314 8.93 -6.90 3.30
C SER A 314 9.12 -8.39 3.00
N ASP A 315 8.10 -9.04 2.43
CA ASP A 315 8.14 -10.41 1.92
C ASP A 315 7.76 -10.48 0.43
N LEU A 316 8.44 -9.66 -0.38
CA LEU A 316 8.16 -9.52 -1.81
C LEU A 316 8.30 -10.84 -2.59
N LYS A 317 9.15 -11.75 -2.10
CA LYS A 317 9.34 -13.07 -2.69
C LYS A 317 8.05 -13.89 -2.65
N ASN A 318 7.34 -13.88 -1.51
CA ASN A 318 6.12 -14.68 -1.33
C ASN A 318 4.84 -13.86 -1.53
N CYS A 319 4.91 -12.53 -1.65
CA CYS A 319 3.73 -11.72 -1.88
C CYS A 319 3.04 -12.10 -3.21
N PRO A 320 1.72 -12.40 -3.21
CA PRO A 320 0.98 -12.73 -4.41
C PRO A 320 1.01 -11.59 -5.44
N PRO A 321 1.19 -11.88 -6.74
CA PRO A 321 1.21 -10.87 -7.79
C PRO A 321 -0.03 -9.95 -7.79
N GLU A 322 -1.21 -10.52 -7.62
CA GLU A 322 -2.50 -9.79 -7.58
C GLU A 322 -2.55 -8.78 -6.44
N LYS A 323 -2.07 -9.16 -5.25
CA LYS A 323 -2.03 -8.26 -4.10
C LYS A 323 -1.08 -7.10 -4.36
N LEU A 324 0.09 -7.36 -4.95
CA LEU A 324 1.04 -6.32 -5.29
C LEU A 324 0.48 -5.35 -6.35
N MET A 325 -0.24 -5.87 -7.34
CA MET A 325 -0.94 -5.05 -8.33
C MET A 325 -2.03 -4.18 -7.70
N SER A 326 -2.78 -4.69 -6.72
CA SER A 326 -3.79 -3.90 -5.99
C SER A 326 -3.18 -2.73 -5.20
N LEU A 327 -1.93 -2.88 -4.77
CA LEU A 327 -1.20 -1.87 -3.99
C LEU A 327 -0.41 -0.90 -4.87
N ALA A 328 -0.15 -1.25 -6.13
CA ALA A 328 0.59 -0.43 -7.07
C ALA A 328 0.14 1.04 -7.16
N PRO A 329 -1.15 1.39 -7.12
CA PRO A 329 -1.62 2.78 -7.19
C PRO A 329 -1.17 3.61 -5.97
N LEU A 330 -0.98 2.96 -4.82
CA LEU A 330 -0.51 3.59 -3.60
C LEU A 330 1.00 3.78 -3.61
N ILE A 331 1.74 2.85 -4.23
CA ILE A 331 3.20 2.78 -4.18
C ILE A 331 3.92 3.34 -5.39
N SER A 332 3.23 3.55 -6.51
CA SER A 332 3.80 4.07 -7.75
C SER A 332 3.37 5.52 -8.03
N SER A 333 4.30 6.35 -8.50
CA SER A 333 3.98 7.68 -9.05
C SER A 333 3.41 7.62 -10.48
N TYR A 334 3.56 6.49 -11.17
CA TYR A 334 2.99 6.25 -12.49
C TYR A 334 1.83 5.25 -12.37
N ARG A 335 0.61 5.71 -12.67
CA ARG A 335 -0.61 4.95 -12.41
C ARG A 335 -0.73 3.75 -13.34
N ILE A 336 -0.59 2.56 -12.79
CA ILE A 336 -0.66 1.31 -13.57
C ILE A 336 -2.05 1.14 -14.19
N GLU A 337 -3.12 1.58 -13.53
CA GLU A 337 -4.47 1.47 -14.08
C GLU A 337 -4.66 2.31 -15.34
N SER A 338 -3.82 3.34 -15.53
CA SER A 338 -3.85 4.19 -16.73
C SER A 338 -3.00 3.68 -17.89
N MET A 339 -2.22 2.61 -17.68
CA MET A 339 -1.37 2.03 -18.71
C MET A 339 -2.21 1.35 -19.78
N LYS A 340 -1.96 1.70 -21.05
CA LYS A 340 -2.68 1.09 -22.18
C LYS A 340 -2.40 -0.41 -22.27
N VAL A 341 -1.18 -0.84 -21.93
CA VAL A 341 -0.85 -2.26 -21.91
C VAL A 341 -1.55 -3.00 -20.79
N ASN A 342 -1.74 -2.39 -19.62
CA ASN A 342 -2.50 -2.99 -18.52
C ASN A 342 -3.97 -3.21 -18.90
N ALA A 343 -4.56 -2.28 -19.66
CA ALA A 343 -5.94 -2.40 -20.14
C ALA A 343 -6.12 -3.50 -21.21
N LEU A 344 -5.10 -3.77 -22.03
CA LEU A 344 -5.17 -4.74 -23.13
C LEU A 344 -4.65 -6.13 -22.74
N TYR A 345 -3.61 -6.17 -21.91
CA TYR A 345 -2.83 -7.34 -21.51
C TYR A 345 -2.50 -7.28 -20.00
N PRO A 346 -3.51 -7.40 -19.11
CA PRO A 346 -3.31 -7.29 -17.67
C PRO A 346 -2.41 -8.39 -17.11
N GLU A 347 -2.49 -9.62 -17.62
CA GLU A 347 -1.64 -10.74 -17.19
C GLU A 347 -0.16 -10.49 -17.51
N ASP A 348 0.15 -10.07 -18.75
CA ASP A 348 1.51 -9.75 -19.16
C ASP A 348 2.08 -8.57 -18.36
N THR A 349 1.22 -7.59 -18.04
CA THR A 349 1.61 -6.43 -17.23
C THR A 349 1.92 -6.83 -15.80
N GLN A 350 1.04 -7.62 -15.16
CA GLN A 350 1.23 -8.12 -13.81
C GLN A 350 2.54 -8.91 -13.70
N GLU A 351 2.77 -9.85 -14.61
CA GLU A 351 3.91 -10.74 -14.51
C GLU A 351 5.24 -10.00 -14.69
N VAL A 352 5.36 -9.17 -15.73
CA VAL A 352 6.59 -8.41 -15.97
C VAL A 352 6.84 -7.40 -14.86
N PHE A 353 5.82 -6.68 -14.40
CA PHE A 353 5.97 -5.70 -13.32
C PHE A 353 6.42 -6.35 -12.01
N VAL A 354 5.76 -7.45 -11.61
CA VAL A 354 6.08 -8.16 -10.35
C VAL A 354 7.46 -8.79 -10.41
N ARG A 355 7.83 -9.42 -11.53
CA ARG A 355 9.18 -9.97 -11.73
C ARG A 355 10.25 -8.88 -11.69
N ALA A 356 10.03 -7.75 -12.36
CA ALA A 356 10.98 -6.64 -12.34
C ALA A 356 11.23 -6.13 -10.91
N LEU A 357 10.18 -6.05 -10.07
CA LEU A 357 10.34 -5.66 -8.67
C LEU A 357 11.10 -6.69 -7.84
N ARG A 358 10.88 -7.99 -8.09
CA ARG A 358 11.62 -9.07 -7.43
C ARG A 358 13.09 -9.07 -7.85
N ASN A 359 13.39 -8.84 -9.13
CA ASN A 359 14.74 -8.69 -9.64
C ASN A 359 15.45 -7.49 -9.00
N ALA A 360 14.75 -6.36 -8.89
CA ALA A 360 15.28 -5.19 -8.20
C ALA A 360 15.55 -5.45 -6.71
N ASP A 361 14.63 -6.12 -5.99
CA ASP A 361 14.83 -6.46 -4.58
C ASP A 361 16.00 -7.42 -4.37
N ALA A 362 16.16 -8.43 -5.24
CA ALA A 362 17.28 -9.36 -5.20
C ALA A 362 18.62 -8.62 -5.41
N ALA A 363 18.72 -7.80 -6.45
CA ALA A 363 19.93 -7.04 -6.75
C ALA A 363 20.30 -6.07 -5.61
N PHE A 364 19.34 -5.35 -5.03
CA PHE A 364 19.63 -4.46 -3.90
C PHE A 364 20.11 -5.21 -2.65
N ARG A 365 19.60 -6.42 -2.41
CA ARG A 365 20.06 -7.27 -1.30
C ARG A 365 21.49 -7.77 -1.54
N GLU A 366 21.84 -8.12 -2.77
CA GLU A 366 23.19 -8.57 -3.12
C GLU A 366 24.22 -7.44 -2.98
N ASP A 367 23.93 -6.24 -3.49
CA ASP A 367 24.87 -5.12 -3.47
C ASP A 367 25.05 -4.47 -2.09
N GLY A 368 23.97 -4.37 -1.30
CA GLY A 368 23.92 -3.50 -0.12
C GLY A 368 23.35 -4.14 1.16
N GLY A 369 22.96 -5.42 1.11
CA GLY A 369 22.34 -6.13 2.24
C GLY A 369 20.95 -5.61 2.64
N LYS A 370 20.37 -4.68 1.88
CA LYS A 370 19.08 -4.04 2.13
C LYS A 370 18.16 -4.24 0.93
N GLY A 371 16.94 -4.68 1.16
CA GLY A 371 15.96 -4.88 0.09
C GLY A 371 15.24 -3.60 -0.32
N LEU A 372 14.36 -3.74 -1.30
CA LEU A 372 13.47 -2.69 -1.76
C LEU A 372 12.62 -2.15 -0.60
N CYS A 373 12.12 -3.01 0.29
CA CYS A 373 11.37 -2.56 1.47
C CYS A 373 12.16 -1.63 2.38
N ASP A 374 13.46 -1.89 2.61
CA ASP A 374 14.32 -1.07 3.47
C ASP A 374 14.63 0.29 2.83
N MET A 375 14.69 0.34 1.50
CA MET A 375 14.82 1.59 0.75
C MET A 375 13.52 2.41 0.83
N MET A 376 12.36 1.73 0.83
CA MET A 376 11.06 2.37 0.73
C MET A 376 10.41 2.76 2.04
N PHE A 377 10.75 2.07 3.12
CA PHE A 377 10.15 2.31 4.41
C PHE A 377 11.23 2.56 5.46
N ARG A 378 11.10 3.71 6.14
CA ARG A 378 11.81 3.93 7.39
C ARG A 378 11.13 3.08 8.46
N LYS A 379 11.87 2.11 8.99
CA LYS A 379 11.39 1.25 10.07
C LYS A 379 11.33 2.01 11.39
N ASN A 380 10.38 1.64 12.24
CA ASN A 380 10.24 2.08 13.62
C ASN A 380 10.17 3.60 13.79
N VAL A 381 9.33 4.25 12.98
CA VAL A 381 9.02 5.67 13.15
C VAL A 381 8.02 5.82 14.27
N ASN A 382 8.49 6.40 15.37
CA ASN A 382 7.65 6.78 16.50
C ASN A 382 6.88 8.05 16.13
N SER A 383 5.57 8.04 16.34
CA SER A 383 4.72 9.22 16.23
C SER A 383 3.79 9.27 17.43
N TYR A 384 3.63 10.44 18.05
CA TYR A 384 2.52 10.65 18.98
C TYR A 384 1.23 10.37 18.23
N TYR A 385 0.34 9.64 18.89
CA TYR A 385 -0.87 9.14 18.27
C TYR A 385 -2.07 9.51 19.12
N ARG A 386 -3.05 10.18 18.51
CA ARG A 386 -4.32 10.44 19.17
C ARG A 386 -5.25 9.26 18.89
N MET A 387 -5.56 8.50 19.93
CA MET A 387 -6.55 7.43 19.83
C MET A 387 -7.91 7.99 19.41
N PHE A 388 -8.57 7.28 18.51
CA PHE A 388 -9.87 7.60 17.94
C PHE A 388 -9.88 8.99 17.31
N PRO A 389 -9.05 9.24 16.27
CA PRO A 389 -9.06 10.51 15.58
C PRO A 389 -10.47 10.81 15.08
N THR A 390 -10.90 12.08 15.22
CA THR A 390 -12.25 12.57 14.88
C THR A 390 -13.41 12.08 15.77
N ALA A 391 -13.16 11.24 16.78
CA ALA A 391 -14.16 10.88 17.79
C ALA A 391 -13.98 11.67 19.09
N VAL A 392 -15.06 11.80 19.85
CA VAL A 392 -15.03 12.36 21.21
C VAL A 392 -14.69 11.23 22.16
N PHE A 393 -13.45 11.16 22.65
CA PHE A 393 -12.97 10.09 23.51
C PHE A 393 -12.28 10.63 24.75
N TYR A 394 -12.64 10.08 25.91
CA TYR A 394 -11.96 10.33 27.18
C TYR A 394 -11.42 9.03 27.75
N ASP A 395 -10.11 9.01 27.98
CA ASP A 395 -9.46 7.93 28.71
C ASP A 395 -9.76 8.05 30.21
N ALA A 396 -10.85 7.42 30.65
CA ALA A 396 -11.23 7.37 32.06
C ALA A 396 -10.38 6.39 32.89
N GLY A 397 -9.65 5.48 32.23
CA GLY A 397 -8.82 4.47 32.88
C GLY A 397 -7.43 5.01 33.17
N LYS A 398 -6.93 4.84 34.39
CA LYS A 398 -5.47 4.89 34.61
C LYS A 398 -4.90 3.62 34.01
N ARG A 399 -4.55 3.65 32.72
CA ARG A 399 -3.94 2.52 32.03
C ARG A 399 -2.49 2.39 32.51
N ASP A 400 -2.12 1.16 32.86
CA ASP A 400 -0.72 0.81 33.06
C ASP A 400 0.03 0.94 31.74
N ASP A 401 1.35 1.02 31.80
CA ASP A 401 2.17 1.08 30.61
C ASP A 401 2.15 -0.28 29.90
N TYR A 402 1.72 -0.30 28.62
CA TYR A 402 1.72 -1.51 27.80
C TYR A 402 2.02 -1.21 26.34
N VAL A 403 2.38 -2.28 25.62
CA VAL A 403 2.61 -2.26 24.18
C VAL A 403 1.63 -3.22 23.53
N TYR A 404 0.78 -2.67 22.67
CA TYR A 404 -0.08 -3.45 21.81
C TYR A 404 0.56 -3.55 20.42
N SER A 405 1.09 -4.73 20.10
CA SER A 405 1.79 -4.98 18.85
C SER A 405 0.85 -5.61 17.82
N VAL A 406 0.74 -4.95 16.67
CA VAL A 406 0.11 -5.52 15.48
C VAL A 406 1.22 -5.98 14.54
N PRO A 407 1.47 -7.30 14.42
CA PRO A 407 2.64 -7.82 13.72
C PRO A 407 2.79 -7.25 12.30
N GLY A 408 3.93 -6.62 12.05
CA GLY A 408 4.32 -6.03 10.77
C GLY A 408 3.51 -4.80 10.33
N VAL A 409 2.66 -4.27 11.20
CA VAL A 409 1.81 -3.10 10.93
C VAL A 409 2.24 -1.93 11.80
N ALA A 410 2.06 -2.06 13.11
CA ALA A 410 2.36 -1.01 14.06
C ALA A 410 2.44 -1.53 15.50
N ASP A 411 3.25 -0.87 16.33
CA ASP A 411 3.14 -1.00 17.78
C ASP A 411 2.46 0.25 18.36
N TYR A 412 1.47 0.06 19.21
CA TYR A 412 0.87 1.12 20.00
C TYR A 412 1.44 1.03 21.41
N ARG A 413 2.12 2.09 21.85
CA ARG A 413 2.73 2.17 23.17
C ARG A 413 1.95 3.17 24.00
N CYS A 414 1.36 2.70 25.09
CA CYS A 414 0.69 3.53 26.08
C CYS A 414 1.65 3.80 27.25
N SER A 415 1.85 5.07 27.60
CA SER A 415 2.52 5.46 28.84
C SER A 415 1.78 6.64 29.47
N GLY A 416 1.17 6.43 30.63
CA GLY A 416 0.47 7.50 31.37
C GLY A 416 -0.60 8.27 30.57
N SER A 417 -1.41 7.57 29.75
CA SER A 417 -2.42 8.13 28.81
C SER A 417 -1.85 8.79 27.55
N VAL A 418 -0.52 8.81 27.38
CA VAL A 418 0.14 9.23 26.14
C VAL A 418 0.34 8.01 25.25
N TRP A 419 -0.11 8.15 24.00
CA TRP A 419 -0.02 7.09 23.01
C TRP A 419 1.04 7.42 21.96
N ILE A 420 1.92 6.45 21.71
CA ILE A 420 2.90 6.50 20.63
C ILE A 420 2.59 5.34 19.69
N LYS A 421 2.32 5.65 18.42
CA LYS A 421 2.23 4.65 17.36
C LYS A 421 3.58 4.56 16.66
N VAL A 422 4.20 3.39 16.75
CA VAL A 422 5.42 3.03 16.03
C VAL A 422 5.00 2.35 14.73
N THR A 423 5.37 2.95 13.61
CA THR A 423 4.99 2.46 12.28
C THR A 423 6.17 2.39 11.34
N HIS A 424 5.94 1.78 10.19
CA HIS A 424 6.86 1.87 9.06
C HIS A 424 6.41 3.04 8.17
N SER A 425 7.18 4.13 8.16
CA SER A 425 6.84 5.32 7.38
C SER A 425 7.44 5.24 6.00
N LYS A 426 6.62 5.50 4.99
CA LYS A 426 7.03 5.46 3.60
C LYS A 426 7.91 6.64 3.23
N HIS A 427 9.02 6.36 2.54
CA HIS A 427 9.93 7.39 2.06
C HIS A 427 9.37 8.08 0.79
N PRO A 428 9.31 9.42 0.72
CA PRO A 428 8.66 10.13 -0.38
C PRO A 428 9.26 9.87 -1.78
N SER A 429 10.56 9.60 -1.88
CA SER A 429 11.24 9.35 -3.17
C SER A 429 10.89 8.01 -3.80
N CYS A 430 10.28 7.09 -3.05
CA CYS A 430 10.10 5.71 -3.50
C CYS A 430 8.95 5.53 -4.47
N ASN A 431 7.95 6.42 -4.44
CA ASN A 431 6.94 6.48 -5.50
C ASN A 431 7.57 6.73 -6.87
N LYS A 432 8.70 7.47 -6.91
CA LYS A 432 9.39 7.78 -8.16
C LYS A 432 10.02 6.51 -8.74
N PHE A 433 10.77 5.76 -7.94
CA PHE A 433 11.40 4.50 -8.37
C PHE A 433 10.35 3.50 -8.89
N LEU A 434 9.31 3.22 -8.11
CA LEU A 434 8.26 2.29 -8.53
C LEU A 434 7.47 2.81 -9.75
N GLY A 435 7.32 4.12 -9.87
CA GLY A 435 6.76 4.75 -11.07
C GLY A 435 7.65 4.62 -12.30
N GLU A 436 8.97 4.60 -12.13
CA GLU A 436 9.91 4.33 -13.22
C GLU A 436 9.84 2.86 -13.65
N VAL A 437 9.78 1.91 -12.72
CA VAL A 437 9.57 0.47 -13.02
C VAL A 437 8.26 0.26 -13.77
N ALA A 438 7.15 0.85 -13.29
CA ALA A 438 5.85 0.75 -13.94
C ALA A 438 5.87 1.34 -15.36
N ARG A 439 6.44 2.53 -15.54
CA ARG A 439 6.54 3.16 -16.86
C ARG A 439 7.44 2.38 -17.81
N CYS A 440 8.57 1.87 -17.33
CA CYS A 440 9.48 1.05 -18.13
C CYS A 440 8.81 -0.27 -18.53
N THR A 441 7.99 -0.85 -17.66
CA THR A 441 7.13 -2.00 -18.00
C THR A 441 6.17 -1.65 -19.13
N ASP A 442 5.51 -0.48 -19.08
CA ASP A 442 4.63 -0.01 -20.16
C ASP A 442 5.40 0.14 -21.48
N LEU A 443 6.60 0.72 -21.43
CA LEU A 443 7.47 0.90 -22.61
C LEU A 443 7.80 -0.44 -23.27
N HIS A 444 8.40 -1.36 -22.52
CA HIS A 444 8.92 -2.62 -23.07
C HIS A 444 7.83 -3.59 -23.51
N LEU A 445 6.68 -3.60 -22.84
CA LEU A 445 5.54 -4.39 -23.29
C LEU A 445 4.91 -3.79 -24.55
N ARG A 446 4.80 -2.45 -24.65
CA ARG A 446 4.29 -1.82 -25.89
C ARG A 446 5.19 -2.09 -27.09
N GLU A 447 6.51 -2.10 -26.90
CA GLU A 447 7.47 -2.43 -27.96
C GLU A 447 7.30 -3.87 -28.45
N ARG A 448 7.28 -4.86 -27.53
CA ARG A 448 7.16 -6.29 -27.88
C ARG A 448 5.79 -6.65 -28.44
N LEU A 449 4.73 -5.99 -27.99
CA LEU A 449 3.35 -6.24 -28.42
C LEU A 449 2.90 -5.31 -29.57
N GLY A 450 3.75 -4.40 -30.05
CA GLY A 450 3.42 -3.48 -31.15
C GLY A 450 2.33 -2.44 -30.84
N ILE A 451 2.15 -2.06 -29.57
CA ILE A 451 1.07 -1.16 -29.12
C ILE A 451 1.47 0.31 -29.29
N LYS A 452 0.65 1.09 -30.00
CA LYS A 452 0.83 2.55 -30.17
C LYS A 452 0.03 3.38 -29.14
N PRO A 453 0.50 4.58 -28.74
CA PRO A 453 1.77 5.20 -29.13
C PRO A 453 2.97 4.64 -28.37
N ALA A 454 4.13 4.61 -29.03
CA ALA A 454 5.40 4.24 -28.40
C ALA A 454 5.78 5.28 -27.32
N LEU A 455 6.32 4.79 -26.22
CA LEU A 455 6.86 5.65 -25.17
C LEU A 455 8.34 5.95 -25.46
N LYS A 456 8.85 7.06 -24.92
CA LYS A 456 10.28 7.36 -24.98
C LYS A 456 11.00 6.75 -23.76
N PRO A 457 12.19 6.16 -23.95
CA PRO A 457 13.06 5.74 -22.85
C PRO A 457 13.38 6.88 -21.89
N ARG A 458 13.76 6.53 -20.67
CA ARG A 458 14.28 7.46 -19.65
C ARG A 458 15.67 6.99 -19.24
N GLU A 459 16.50 7.92 -18.81
CA GLU A 459 17.85 7.63 -18.31
C GLU A 459 17.76 7.02 -16.90
N ASN A 460 17.59 5.69 -16.82
CA ASN A 460 17.78 4.88 -15.62
C ASN A 460 18.10 3.43 -16.01
N ASP A 461 19.37 3.19 -16.34
CA ASP A 461 19.85 1.91 -16.87
C ASP A 461 19.56 0.72 -15.93
N ALA A 462 19.67 0.93 -14.62
CA ALA A 462 19.38 -0.13 -13.64
C ALA A 462 17.90 -0.58 -13.68
N VAL A 463 16.96 0.37 -13.73
CA VAL A 463 15.52 0.05 -13.85
C VAL A 463 15.22 -0.60 -15.19
N GLU A 464 15.86 -0.12 -16.25
CA GLU A 464 15.71 -0.70 -17.59
C GLU A 464 16.17 -2.15 -17.61
N ASP A 465 17.31 -2.46 -17.01
CA ASP A 465 17.85 -3.82 -16.94
C ASP A 465 16.92 -4.78 -16.20
N PHE A 466 16.38 -4.38 -15.03
CA PHE A 466 15.44 -5.21 -14.27
C PHE A 466 14.17 -5.54 -15.06
N VAL A 467 13.61 -4.53 -15.75
CA VAL A 467 12.36 -4.70 -16.50
C VAL A 467 12.59 -5.44 -17.81
N ARG A 468 13.67 -5.14 -18.53
CA ARG A 468 14.03 -5.81 -19.78
C ARG A 468 14.25 -7.31 -19.55
N THR A 469 15.02 -7.66 -18.53
CA THR A 469 15.27 -9.05 -18.14
C THR A 469 13.95 -9.76 -17.81
N ALA A 470 13.09 -9.15 -16.99
CA ALA A 470 11.80 -9.71 -16.63
C ALA A 470 10.87 -9.92 -17.85
N ALA A 471 10.88 -8.98 -18.80
CA ALA A 471 10.11 -9.09 -20.03
C ALA A 471 10.64 -10.22 -20.92
N ASP A 472 11.95 -10.31 -21.12
CA ASP A 472 12.57 -11.34 -21.97
C ASP A 472 12.29 -12.75 -21.44
N GLU A 473 12.46 -12.97 -20.13
CA GLU A 473 12.12 -14.24 -19.48
C GLU A 473 10.64 -14.60 -19.64
N TRP A 474 9.74 -13.63 -19.44
CA TRP A 474 8.30 -13.89 -19.56
C TRP A 474 7.89 -14.26 -20.98
N PHE A 475 8.37 -13.53 -22.00
CA PHE A 475 8.04 -13.83 -23.38
C PHE A 475 8.71 -15.11 -23.87
N GLU A 476 9.90 -15.44 -23.37
CA GLU A 476 10.55 -16.74 -23.61
C GLU A 476 9.71 -17.88 -23.04
N GLU A 477 9.28 -17.78 -21.77
CA GLU A 477 8.39 -18.76 -21.15
C GLU A 477 7.07 -18.89 -21.90
N LYS A 478 6.46 -17.77 -22.29
CA LYS A 478 5.22 -17.74 -23.06
C LYS A 478 5.41 -18.41 -24.42
N ARG A 479 6.56 -18.19 -25.07
CA ARG A 479 6.94 -18.91 -26.30
C ARG A 479 7.05 -20.40 -26.04
N ILE A 480 7.80 -20.84 -25.03
CA ILE A 480 7.98 -22.26 -24.69
C ILE A 480 6.64 -22.92 -24.36
N ARG A 481 5.78 -22.27 -23.56
CA ARG A 481 4.42 -22.77 -23.25
C ARG A 481 3.52 -22.85 -24.47
N SER A 482 3.75 -21.99 -25.46
CA SER A 482 3.00 -22.01 -26.72
C SER A 482 3.46 -23.11 -27.69
N ILE A 483 4.64 -23.70 -27.48
CA ILE A 483 5.10 -24.86 -28.26
C ILE A 483 4.24 -26.07 -27.85
N PRO A 484 3.49 -26.70 -28.78
CA PRO A 484 2.67 -27.86 -28.47
C PRO A 484 3.52 -28.98 -27.88
N LYS A 485 3.13 -29.55 -26.74
CA LYS A 485 3.73 -30.78 -26.23
C LYS A 485 3.40 -31.91 -27.18
N VAL A 486 4.38 -32.36 -27.96
CA VAL A 486 4.24 -33.52 -28.84
C VAL A 486 4.35 -34.78 -27.99
N GLU A 487 3.21 -35.38 -27.64
CA GLU A 487 3.18 -36.73 -27.06
C GLU A 487 3.37 -37.75 -28.19
N VAL A 488 4.56 -38.36 -28.24
CA VAL A 488 4.85 -39.47 -29.16
C VAL A 488 4.31 -40.75 -28.53
N ASP A 489 3.26 -41.31 -29.11
CA ASP A 489 2.71 -42.60 -28.71
C ASP A 489 3.67 -43.74 -29.08
N THR A 490 4.45 -44.19 -28.10
CA THR A 490 5.44 -45.25 -28.27
C THR A 490 4.83 -46.63 -28.54
N SER A 491 3.53 -46.81 -28.31
CA SER A 491 2.85 -48.07 -28.61
C SER A 491 2.75 -48.34 -30.11
N ARG A 492 2.69 -47.27 -30.92
CA ARG A 492 2.64 -47.34 -32.39
C ARG A 492 4.00 -47.56 -33.05
N LEU A 493 5.10 -47.43 -32.30
CA LEU A 493 6.45 -47.69 -32.84
C LEU A 493 6.63 -49.16 -33.26
N VAL A 494 5.92 -50.09 -32.61
CA VAL A 494 5.94 -51.51 -32.98
C VAL A 494 5.25 -51.74 -34.32
N ASP A 495 4.09 -51.09 -34.53
CA ASP A 495 3.38 -51.17 -35.82
C ASP A 495 4.18 -50.50 -36.94
N ILE A 496 4.82 -49.35 -36.67
CA ILE A 496 5.69 -48.67 -37.64
C ILE A 496 6.88 -49.57 -38.02
N ARG A 497 7.51 -50.26 -37.05
CA ARG A 497 8.60 -51.21 -37.32
C ARG A 497 8.13 -52.39 -38.17
N ARG A 498 6.98 -52.97 -37.84
CA ARG A 498 6.40 -54.09 -38.61
C ARG A 498 6.01 -53.67 -40.03
N ASP A 499 5.45 -52.47 -40.19
CA ASP A 499 5.07 -51.95 -41.51
C ASP A 499 6.31 -51.62 -42.36
N ALA A 500 7.37 -51.12 -41.74
CA ALA A 500 8.66 -50.90 -42.39
C ALA A 500 9.33 -52.22 -42.82
N GLU A 501 9.31 -53.26 -41.97
CA GLU A 501 9.78 -54.61 -42.32
C GLU A 501 8.98 -55.18 -43.49
N THR A 502 7.66 -55.08 -43.45
CA THR A 502 6.78 -55.57 -44.53
C THR A 502 7.02 -54.82 -45.84
N THR A 503 7.33 -53.52 -45.76
CA THR A 503 7.64 -52.69 -46.93
C THR A 503 9.02 -53.03 -47.49
N MET A 504 10.01 -53.24 -46.63
CA MET A 504 11.34 -53.72 -47.00
C MET A 504 11.25 -55.07 -47.72
N GLU A 505 10.50 -56.03 -47.18
CA GLU A 505 10.31 -57.35 -47.80
C GLU A 505 9.69 -57.30 -49.20
N LYS A 506 8.83 -56.31 -49.46
CA LYS A 506 8.16 -56.13 -50.76
C LYS A 506 9.02 -55.39 -51.79
N ILE A 507 9.95 -54.58 -51.33
CA ILE A 507 10.87 -53.81 -52.18
C ILE A 507 12.14 -54.62 -52.48
N MET A 508 12.54 -55.52 -51.57
CA MET A 508 13.68 -56.42 -51.75
C MET A 508 13.49 -57.33 -52.96
N THR A 509 14.46 -57.29 -53.87
CA THR A 509 14.52 -58.16 -55.05
C THR A 509 15.06 -59.55 -54.69
N SER A 510 14.79 -60.57 -55.52
CA SER A 510 15.22 -61.96 -55.25
C SER A 510 16.73 -62.14 -55.16
N GLU A 511 17.53 -61.24 -55.75
CA GLU A 511 18.99 -61.22 -55.62
C GLU A 511 19.45 -60.67 -54.25
N GLU A 512 18.72 -59.71 -53.67
CA GLU A 512 19.00 -59.15 -52.33
C GLU A 512 18.58 -60.10 -51.20
N ARG A 513 17.60 -60.99 -51.43
CA ARG A 513 17.17 -62.03 -50.46
C ARG A 513 18.15 -63.21 -50.37
N ALA A 514 18.99 -63.41 -51.38
CA ALA A 514 19.93 -64.54 -51.47
C ALA A 514 21.37 -64.16 -51.08
N GLN A 515 21.64 -62.90 -50.74
CA GLN A 515 22.86 -62.55 -50.03
C GLN A 515 22.74 -63.11 -48.60
N GLU A 516 23.64 -64.04 -48.25
CA GLU A 516 23.91 -64.31 -46.83
C GLU A 516 24.16 -62.98 -46.13
N PRO A 517 23.69 -62.81 -44.88
CA PRO A 517 23.97 -61.60 -44.13
C PRO A 517 25.48 -61.37 -44.21
N VAL A 518 25.87 -60.21 -44.76
CA VAL A 518 27.23 -59.72 -44.58
C VAL A 518 27.49 -59.86 -43.08
N PRO A 519 28.56 -60.55 -42.66
CA PRO A 519 28.88 -60.65 -41.24
C PRO A 519 28.70 -59.28 -40.63
N GLU A 520 27.95 -59.21 -39.53
CA GLU A 520 27.94 -58.05 -38.64
C GLU A 520 29.37 -57.52 -38.63
N GLU A 521 29.59 -56.36 -39.27
CA GLU A 521 30.87 -55.68 -39.18
C GLU A 521 31.07 -55.54 -37.68
N GLU A 522 32.04 -56.29 -37.16
CA GLU A 522 32.48 -56.20 -35.78
C GLU A 522 32.45 -54.73 -35.40
N LEU A 523 31.72 -54.40 -34.34
CA LEU A 523 31.87 -53.12 -33.65
C LEU A 523 33.36 -52.98 -33.33
N ARG A 524 34.11 -52.38 -34.26
CA ARG A 524 35.52 -52.08 -34.08
C ARG A 524 35.54 -51.01 -33.01
N GLU A 525 36.10 -51.39 -31.87
CA GLU A 525 36.21 -50.54 -30.69
C GLU A 525 36.86 -49.21 -31.06
N VAL A 526 36.04 -48.18 -31.27
CA VAL A 526 36.52 -46.80 -31.24
C VAL A 526 36.85 -46.51 -29.79
N PRO A 527 38.02 -45.92 -29.48
CA PRO A 527 38.30 -45.50 -28.11
C PRO A 527 37.17 -44.56 -27.63
N ALA A 528 36.60 -44.85 -26.46
CA ALA A 528 35.48 -44.09 -25.88
C ALA A 528 35.79 -42.61 -25.59
N ASP A 529 37.03 -42.18 -25.83
CA ASP A 529 37.60 -40.88 -25.48
C ASP A 529 37.81 -39.97 -26.71
N THR A 530 37.11 -40.25 -27.82
CA THR A 530 37.20 -39.43 -29.04
C THR A 530 35.83 -38.87 -29.45
N PRO A 531 35.76 -37.60 -29.91
CA PRO A 531 34.51 -36.99 -30.37
C PRO A 531 34.08 -37.45 -31.78
N LEU A 532 34.89 -38.29 -32.44
CA LEU A 532 34.65 -38.79 -33.80
C LEU A 532 33.74 -40.03 -33.80
N THR A 533 32.89 -40.13 -34.81
CA THR A 533 32.12 -41.36 -35.07
C THR A 533 33.05 -42.47 -35.58
N PRO A 534 32.65 -43.75 -35.51
CA PRO A 534 33.49 -44.86 -35.99
C PRO A 534 33.96 -44.72 -37.44
N ASP A 535 33.08 -44.24 -38.32
CA ASP A 535 33.40 -44.06 -39.74
C ASP A 535 34.34 -42.86 -39.97
N GLU A 536 34.16 -41.76 -39.23
CA GLU A 536 35.06 -40.59 -39.26
C GLU A 536 36.44 -40.94 -38.68
N TYR A 537 36.49 -41.73 -37.60
CA TYR A 537 37.72 -42.20 -36.98
C TYR A 537 38.53 -43.05 -37.95
N GLU A 538 37.89 -44.02 -38.62
CA GLU A 538 38.54 -44.87 -39.61
C GLU A 538 38.98 -44.07 -40.85
N PHE A 539 38.20 -43.07 -41.27
CA PHE A 539 38.58 -42.15 -42.34
C PHE A 539 39.87 -41.37 -42.00
N VAL A 540 39.93 -40.75 -40.81
CA VAL A 540 41.13 -40.01 -40.35
C VAL A 540 42.31 -40.95 -40.13
N ARG A 541 42.07 -42.15 -39.59
CA ARG A 541 43.12 -43.16 -39.37
C ARG A 541 43.77 -43.59 -40.68
N ARG A 542 42.97 -43.90 -41.70
CA ARG A 542 43.49 -44.25 -43.03
C ARG A 542 44.23 -43.07 -43.66
N LEU A 543 43.75 -41.85 -43.45
CA LEU A 543 44.43 -40.65 -43.94
C LEU A 543 45.79 -40.43 -43.25
N LEU A 544 45.90 -40.67 -41.94
CA LEU A 544 47.12 -40.52 -41.15
C LEU A 544 48.18 -41.59 -41.43
N TYR A 545 47.76 -42.84 -41.62
CA TYR A 545 48.67 -44.00 -41.70
C TYR A 545 48.81 -44.59 -43.11
N GLY A 546 48.32 -43.90 -44.14
CA GLY A 546 48.57 -44.24 -45.55
C GLY A 546 47.65 -45.33 -46.13
N GLY A 547 46.41 -45.44 -45.62
CA GLY A 547 45.36 -46.30 -46.14
C GLY A 547 44.49 -45.65 -47.22
N ALA A 548 43.71 -46.46 -47.94
CA ALA A 548 42.73 -46.00 -48.92
C ALA A 548 41.51 -45.38 -48.21
N TRP A 549 41.56 -44.06 -47.98
CA TRP A 549 40.48 -43.29 -47.35
C TRP A 549 39.21 -43.24 -48.22
N ASP A 550 39.36 -43.33 -49.54
CA ASP A 550 38.27 -43.27 -50.51
C ASP A 550 37.37 -44.50 -50.47
N GLU A 551 37.89 -45.65 -50.01
CA GLU A 551 37.11 -46.86 -49.77
C GLU A 551 36.08 -46.68 -48.65
N VAL A 552 36.40 -45.90 -47.61
CA VAL A 552 35.48 -45.61 -46.49
C VAL A 552 34.31 -44.77 -46.97
N LEU A 553 34.60 -43.74 -47.79
CA LEU A 553 33.55 -42.89 -48.37
C LEU A 553 32.64 -43.67 -49.34
N LYS A 554 33.22 -44.55 -50.16
CA LYS A 554 32.46 -45.37 -51.13
C LYS A 554 31.60 -46.43 -50.44
N SER A 555 32.12 -47.12 -49.44
CA SER A 555 31.41 -48.21 -48.75
C SER A 555 30.22 -47.68 -47.94
N LYS A 556 30.39 -46.53 -47.28
CA LYS A 556 29.34 -45.89 -46.45
C LYS A 556 28.51 -44.84 -47.20
N ARG A 557 28.76 -44.64 -48.51
CA ARG A 557 28.10 -43.64 -49.38
C ARG A 557 28.14 -42.20 -48.82
N MET A 558 29.27 -41.82 -48.22
CA MET A 558 29.46 -40.49 -47.64
C MET A 558 30.04 -39.52 -48.68
N MET A 559 29.67 -38.24 -48.61
CA MET A 559 30.29 -37.19 -49.41
C MET A 559 31.53 -36.64 -48.68
N LEU A 560 32.65 -36.52 -49.41
CA LEU A 560 33.93 -36.06 -48.88
C LEU A 560 33.80 -34.73 -48.12
N SER A 561 33.18 -33.72 -48.72
CA SER A 561 33.00 -32.39 -48.12
C SER A 561 32.24 -32.43 -46.80
N VAL A 562 31.18 -33.24 -46.71
CA VAL A 562 30.36 -33.39 -45.50
C VAL A 562 31.15 -34.04 -44.37
N VAL A 563 32.00 -35.03 -44.70
CA VAL A 563 32.84 -35.73 -43.73
C VAL A 563 33.95 -34.81 -43.21
N VAL A 564 34.59 -34.06 -44.10
CA VAL A 564 35.62 -33.07 -43.74
C VAL A 564 35.05 -31.98 -42.84
N ASP A 565 33.90 -31.39 -43.20
CA ASP A 565 33.23 -30.35 -42.38
C ASP A 565 32.80 -30.88 -41.01
N SER A 566 32.28 -32.10 -40.94
CA SER A 566 31.86 -32.73 -39.68
C SER A 566 33.04 -33.02 -38.76
N ILE A 567 34.15 -33.52 -39.32
CA ILE A 567 35.38 -33.79 -38.55
C ILE A 567 35.97 -32.48 -38.02
N ASN A 568 36.11 -31.46 -38.87
CA ASN A 568 36.61 -30.15 -38.47
C ASN A 568 35.73 -29.53 -37.38
N GLY A 569 34.40 -29.61 -37.50
CA GLY A 569 33.48 -29.11 -36.47
C GLY A 569 33.62 -29.83 -35.13
N LYS A 570 33.86 -31.15 -35.12
CA LYS A 570 34.04 -31.95 -33.90
C LYS A 570 35.39 -31.74 -33.22
N LEU A 571 36.43 -31.46 -34.00
CA LEU A 571 37.78 -31.24 -33.50
C LEU A 571 38.08 -29.75 -33.25
N PHE A 572 37.18 -28.84 -33.63
CA PHE A 572 37.41 -27.40 -33.50
C PHE A 572 37.64 -26.96 -32.05
N ASP A 573 36.91 -27.52 -31.09
CA ASP A 573 37.06 -27.16 -29.67
C ASP A 573 38.41 -27.60 -29.08
N GLU A 574 39.06 -28.61 -29.67
CA GLU A 574 40.34 -29.15 -29.21
C GLU A 574 41.53 -28.49 -29.92
N PHE A 575 41.42 -28.22 -31.22
CA PHE A 575 42.52 -27.71 -32.04
C PHE A 575 42.44 -26.20 -32.34
N GLY A 576 41.26 -25.59 -32.17
CA GLY A 576 41.01 -24.17 -32.44
C GLY A 576 41.07 -23.76 -33.91
N ASP A 577 41.26 -24.72 -34.83
CA ASP A 577 41.35 -24.52 -36.28
C ASP A 577 40.85 -25.76 -37.05
N SER A 578 40.73 -25.64 -38.38
CA SER A 578 40.40 -26.75 -39.27
C SER A 578 41.58 -27.70 -39.43
N VAL A 579 41.36 -28.96 -39.04
CA VAL A 579 42.38 -30.01 -38.99
C VAL A 579 42.56 -30.70 -40.35
N LEU A 580 41.50 -30.73 -41.16
CA LEU A 580 41.47 -31.27 -42.51
C LEU A 580 41.15 -30.18 -43.54
N THR A 581 41.82 -30.22 -44.69
CA THR A 581 41.51 -29.38 -45.86
C THR A 581 41.13 -30.25 -47.05
N GLU A 582 40.32 -29.70 -47.96
CA GLU A 582 40.01 -30.34 -49.23
C GLU A 582 40.69 -29.57 -50.37
N GLU A 583 41.79 -30.11 -50.91
CA GLU A 583 42.45 -29.56 -52.09
C GLU A 583 42.22 -30.47 -53.30
N SER A 584 41.67 -29.90 -54.38
CA SER A 584 41.45 -30.61 -55.65
C SER A 584 40.65 -31.92 -55.53
N GLY A 585 39.67 -31.97 -54.59
CA GLY A 585 38.82 -33.14 -54.36
C GLY A 585 39.50 -34.27 -53.57
N ARG A 586 40.55 -33.95 -52.80
CA ARG A 586 41.24 -34.87 -51.90
C ARG A 586 41.33 -34.27 -50.49
N PRO A 587 41.09 -35.07 -49.44
CA PRO A 587 41.35 -34.65 -48.08
C PRO A 587 42.86 -34.63 -47.82
N GLU A 588 43.34 -33.56 -47.22
CA GLU A 588 44.70 -33.43 -46.70
C GLU A 588 44.65 -33.03 -45.22
N ILE A 589 45.58 -33.56 -44.43
CA ILE A 589 45.72 -33.18 -43.02
C ILE A 589 46.61 -31.96 -42.98
N VAL A 590 46.18 -30.92 -42.26
CA VAL A 590 47.01 -29.74 -42.03
C VAL A 590 48.24 -30.17 -41.22
N GLY A 591 49.43 -29.97 -41.82
CA GLY A 591 50.68 -30.57 -41.36
C GLY A 591 51.03 -30.32 -39.90
N ASP A 592 50.63 -29.16 -39.37
CA ASP A 592 50.92 -28.74 -38.00
C ASP A 592 50.18 -29.60 -36.95
N TYR A 593 49.05 -30.23 -37.32
CA TYR A 593 48.21 -31.02 -36.42
C TYR A 593 48.43 -32.53 -36.51
N VAL A 594 49.34 -33.00 -37.38
CA VAL A 594 49.55 -34.43 -37.64
C VAL A 594 50.00 -35.19 -36.39
N GLU A 595 50.89 -34.64 -35.58
CA GLU A 595 51.40 -35.32 -34.38
C GLU A 595 50.37 -35.35 -33.23
N GLU A 596 49.56 -34.29 -33.11
CA GLU A 596 48.48 -34.20 -32.13
C GLU A 596 47.31 -35.12 -32.49
N LEU A 597 46.95 -35.19 -33.77
CA LEU A 597 45.96 -36.14 -34.30
C LEU A 597 46.31 -37.61 -34.03
N LYS A 598 47.60 -37.98 -34.05
CA LYS A 598 48.06 -39.35 -33.74
C LYS A 598 47.84 -39.75 -32.28
N VAL A 599 47.62 -38.80 -31.38
CA VAL A 599 47.29 -39.07 -29.97
C VAL A 599 45.83 -39.54 -29.85
N ILE A 600 44.95 -38.93 -30.63
CA ILE A 600 43.50 -39.18 -30.68
C ILE A 600 43.21 -40.43 -31.54
N VAL A 601 43.81 -40.49 -32.72
CA VAL A 601 43.59 -41.54 -33.72
C VAL A 601 44.83 -42.44 -33.80
N ARG A 602 44.72 -43.63 -33.22
CA ARG A 602 45.83 -44.61 -33.13
C ARG A 602 45.88 -45.51 -34.38
N PRO A 603 47.03 -46.16 -34.66
CA PRO A 603 47.25 -46.94 -35.88
C PRO A 603 46.29 -48.11 -36.09
#